data_AF-A0AAJ2PDW6-F1
#
_entry.id   AF-A0AAJ2PDW6-F1
#
_cell.length_a   1.000
_cell.length_b   1.000
_cell.length_c   1.000
_cell.angle_alpha   90.00
_cell.angle_beta   90.00
_cell.angle_gamma   90.00
#
_symmetry.space_group_name_H-M   'P 1'
#
loop_
_entity.id
_entity.type
_entity.pdbx_description
1 polymer ?
#
loop_
_entity_poly.entity_id
_entity_poly.type
_entity_poly.pdbx_seq_one_letter_code
_entity_poly.pdbx_strand_id
1 'polypeptide(L)'
;MKIFERKVLEVVKNIKKGSFKTYKEVAKLAGKGVTTKMVTNILNKNKHKNIPIHRVVKSDYTIGKYPSSWKKLALLLKEGVIAVMPTDTIYGICGSALNKLTVEKIYKIRKRSPNKPMIILISRLKDLKVFGINPTRREINFLKKVWPGKISVILNIKNKNSINKFKYLHRGTNSLAFRLPKPKWLRNVLKISGPIVAPSANWESYTPAKNIKEAKKYFGKKVVYYNGGNRIGEPSILIRILRI
;
A
#
# COMPACT_ATOMS: atom_id res chain seq x y z
N MET A 1 10.57 11.70 -34.00
CA MET A 1 10.52 10.86 -32.77
C MET A 1 10.84 11.63 -31.47
N LYS A 2 11.83 12.55 -31.47
CA LYS A 2 12.23 13.35 -30.27
C LYS A 2 11.12 14.25 -29.68
N ILE A 3 10.25 14.84 -30.51
CA ILE A 3 9.18 15.73 -30.04
C ILE A 3 8.14 14.99 -29.19
N PHE A 4 7.65 13.83 -29.68
CA PHE A 4 6.69 13.03 -28.92
C PHE A 4 7.28 12.47 -27.63
N GLU A 5 8.55 12.07 -27.66
CA GLU A 5 9.28 11.65 -26.47
C GLU A 5 9.31 12.76 -25.41
N ARG A 6 9.74 13.98 -25.79
CA ARG A 6 9.76 15.13 -24.88
C ARG A 6 8.38 15.43 -24.30
N LYS A 7 7.32 15.41 -25.12
CA LYS A 7 5.93 15.63 -24.67
C LYS A 7 5.48 14.58 -23.66
N VAL A 8 5.75 13.30 -23.91
CA VAL A 8 5.39 12.20 -23.00
C VAL A 8 6.15 12.31 -21.68
N LEU A 9 7.47 12.51 -21.72
CA LEU A 9 8.29 12.61 -20.51
C LEU A 9 7.89 13.82 -19.65
N GLU A 10 7.54 14.95 -20.27
CA GLU A 10 7.06 16.14 -19.57
C GLU A 10 5.72 15.88 -18.85
N VAL A 11 4.77 15.21 -19.51
CA VAL A 11 3.51 14.79 -18.87
C VAL A 11 3.79 13.90 -17.66
N VAL A 12 4.70 12.93 -17.79
CA VAL A 12 5.01 11.97 -16.70
C VAL A 12 5.75 12.65 -15.55
N LYS A 13 6.69 13.56 -15.84
CA LYS A 13 7.41 14.38 -14.86
C LYS A 13 6.45 15.14 -13.95
N ASN A 14 5.35 15.65 -14.53
CA ASN A 14 4.36 16.47 -13.84
C ASN A 14 3.26 15.67 -13.11
N ILE A 15 3.27 14.33 -13.14
CA ILE A 15 2.34 13.53 -12.33
C ILE A 15 2.71 13.69 -10.84
N LYS A 16 1.82 14.26 -10.03
CA LYS A 16 2.07 14.53 -8.60
C LYS A 16 2.33 13.25 -7.80
N LYS A 17 3.18 13.34 -6.77
CA LYS A 17 3.33 12.27 -5.76
C LYS A 17 1.96 11.93 -5.14
N GLY A 18 1.70 10.65 -4.91
CA GLY A 18 0.41 10.18 -4.38
C GLY A 18 -0.70 10.11 -5.41
N SER A 19 -0.37 10.31 -6.70
CA SER A 19 -1.28 10.16 -7.83
C SER A 19 -0.63 9.33 -8.94
N PHE A 20 -1.44 8.85 -9.87
CA PHE A 20 -0.98 8.14 -11.05
C PHE A 20 -1.86 8.52 -12.25
N LYS A 21 -1.38 8.21 -13.46
CA LYS A 21 -2.16 8.30 -14.69
C LYS A 21 -2.08 6.99 -15.46
N THR A 22 -3.07 6.71 -16.28
CA THR A 22 -3.04 5.58 -17.19
C THR A 22 -2.19 5.91 -18.43
N TYR A 23 -1.67 4.89 -19.13
CA TYR A 23 -1.03 5.11 -20.45
C TYR A 23 -1.94 5.87 -21.42
N LYS A 24 -3.27 5.64 -21.36
CA LYS A 24 -4.27 6.32 -22.18
C LYS A 24 -4.38 7.81 -21.83
N GLU A 25 -4.37 8.15 -20.54
CA GLU A 25 -4.39 9.55 -20.09
C GLU A 25 -3.09 10.27 -20.43
N VAL A 26 -1.93 9.60 -20.27
CA VAL A 26 -0.64 10.18 -20.67
C VAL A 26 -0.60 10.45 -22.17
N ALA A 27 -1.07 9.52 -22.99
CA ALA A 27 -1.16 9.70 -24.44
C ALA A 27 -2.05 10.90 -24.81
N LYS A 28 -3.24 11.00 -24.18
CA LYS A 28 -4.16 12.13 -24.40
C LYS A 28 -3.52 13.48 -24.04
N LEU A 29 -2.82 13.55 -22.90
CA LEU A 29 -2.17 14.78 -22.44
C LEU A 29 -0.92 15.15 -23.24
N ALA A 30 -0.23 14.17 -23.81
CA ALA A 30 0.95 14.40 -24.64
C ALA A 30 0.58 14.95 -26.04
N GLY A 31 -0.70 14.91 -26.43
CA GLY A 31 -1.25 15.58 -27.60
C GLY A 31 -1.63 14.66 -28.76
N LYS A 32 -2.25 15.24 -29.80
CA LYS A 32 -2.70 14.54 -31.01
C LYS A 32 -1.53 13.79 -31.66
N GLY A 33 -1.80 12.56 -32.10
CA GLY A 33 -0.80 11.67 -32.70
C GLY A 33 0.02 10.84 -31.72
N VAL A 34 -0.09 11.06 -30.40
CA VAL A 34 0.56 10.21 -29.39
C VAL A 34 -0.33 9.02 -29.06
N THR A 35 0.16 7.80 -29.31
CA THR A 35 -0.55 6.55 -29.00
C THR A 35 -0.09 5.93 -27.68
N THR A 36 -0.92 5.06 -27.08
CA THR A 36 -0.54 4.29 -25.88
C THR A 36 0.68 3.38 -26.12
N LYS A 37 0.83 2.85 -27.33
CA LYS A 37 2.00 2.08 -27.77
C LYS A 37 3.27 2.93 -27.75
N MET A 38 3.20 4.17 -28.24
CA MET A 38 4.31 5.12 -28.18
C MET A 38 4.70 5.45 -26.73
N VAL A 39 3.72 5.76 -25.87
CA VAL A 39 3.99 6.01 -24.44
C VAL A 39 4.71 4.82 -23.82
N THR A 40 4.21 3.59 -24.04
CA THR A 40 4.84 2.37 -23.52
C THR A 40 6.29 2.23 -23.97
N ASN A 41 6.56 2.43 -25.26
CA ASN A 41 7.92 2.34 -25.82
C ASN A 41 8.86 3.41 -25.23
N ILE A 42 8.39 4.66 -25.10
CA ILE A 42 9.16 5.76 -24.51
C ILE A 42 9.50 5.45 -23.04
N LEU A 43 8.52 5.04 -22.24
CA LEU A 43 8.75 4.77 -20.82
C LEU A 43 9.65 3.55 -20.58
N ASN A 44 9.58 2.53 -21.44
CA ASN A 44 10.47 1.36 -21.37
C ASN A 44 11.94 1.72 -21.67
N LYS A 45 12.17 2.69 -22.56
CA LYS A 45 13.53 3.15 -22.93
C LYS A 45 14.04 4.30 -22.04
N ASN A 46 13.22 4.81 -21.12
CA ASN A 46 13.58 5.95 -20.28
C ASN A 46 14.76 5.61 -19.35
N LYS A 47 15.86 6.36 -19.52
CA LYS A 47 17.06 6.30 -18.66
C LYS A 47 17.08 7.39 -17.57
N HIS A 48 16.16 8.35 -17.65
CA HIS A 48 16.11 9.49 -16.73
C HIS A 48 15.52 9.09 -15.38
N LYS A 49 16.37 9.03 -14.33
CA LYS A 49 15.97 8.62 -12.97
C LYS A 49 15.01 9.60 -12.29
N ASN A 50 15.00 10.87 -12.70
CA ASN A 50 14.12 11.90 -12.19
C ASN A 50 12.68 11.82 -12.76
N ILE A 51 12.46 11.05 -13.83
CA ILE A 51 11.13 10.86 -14.41
C ILE A 51 10.40 9.72 -13.67
N PRO A 52 9.26 10.00 -13.00
CA PRO A 52 8.59 9.05 -12.12
C PRO A 52 7.70 8.07 -12.90
N ILE A 53 8.30 7.25 -13.76
CA ILE A 53 7.61 6.30 -14.63
C ILE A 53 6.76 5.25 -13.87
N HIS A 54 7.02 5.03 -12.57
CA HIS A 54 6.19 4.18 -11.73
C HIS A 54 4.76 4.73 -11.55
N ARG A 55 4.54 6.04 -11.76
CA ARG A 55 3.23 6.69 -11.70
C ARG A 55 2.35 6.49 -12.95
N VAL A 56 2.80 5.73 -13.95
CA VAL A 56 2.01 5.42 -15.15
C VAL A 56 1.48 3.98 -15.15
N VAL A 57 0.18 3.76 -15.07
CA VAL A 57 -0.44 2.42 -14.93
C VAL A 57 -1.26 2.02 -16.16
N LYS A 58 -1.73 0.77 -16.21
CA LYS A 58 -2.63 0.32 -17.30
C LYS A 58 -3.99 1.03 -17.22
N SER A 59 -4.70 1.10 -18.34
CA SER A 59 -6.03 1.73 -18.45
C SER A 59 -7.12 1.04 -17.63
N ASP A 60 -6.91 -0.21 -17.25
CA ASP A 60 -7.78 -0.99 -16.36
C ASP A 60 -7.39 -0.84 -14.88
N TYR A 61 -6.46 0.07 -14.57
CA TYR A 61 -5.92 0.37 -13.24
C TYR A 61 -5.07 -0.76 -12.62
N THR A 62 -4.60 -1.70 -13.45
CA THR A 62 -3.70 -2.78 -13.02
C THR A 62 -2.22 -2.47 -13.26
N ILE A 63 -1.36 -3.38 -12.80
CA ILE A 63 0.09 -3.25 -12.88
C ILE A 63 0.59 -3.36 -14.32
N GLY A 64 1.26 -2.31 -14.79
CA GLY A 64 2.08 -2.35 -16.00
C GLY A 64 3.37 -3.15 -15.78
N LYS A 65 4.01 -3.58 -16.87
CA LYS A 65 5.25 -4.38 -16.81
C LYS A 65 6.48 -3.58 -16.32
N TYR A 66 6.45 -2.24 -16.40
CA TYR A 66 7.62 -1.40 -16.15
C TYR A 66 7.38 -0.25 -15.13
N PRO A 67 8.26 -0.03 -14.12
CA PRO A 67 9.30 -0.97 -13.67
C PRO A 67 8.66 -2.30 -13.22
N SER A 68 9.48 -3.31 -12.83
CA SER A 68 8.98 -4.61 -12.35
C SER A 68 7.77 -4.42 -11.43
N SER A 69 6.73 -5.23 -11.63
CA SER A 69 5.40 -5.04 -11.03
C SER A 69 5.47 -4.69 -9.53
N TRP A 70 6.09 -5.54 -8.72
CA TRP A 70 6.17 -5.32 -7.27
C TRP A 70 6.92 -4.03 -6.86
N LYS A 71 7.97 -3.63 -7.58
CA LYS A 71 8.71 -2.38 -7.29
C LYS A 71 7.86 -1.15 -7.60
N LYS A 72 7.09 -1.20 -8.68
CA LYS A 72 6.12 -0.15 -9.05
C LYS A 72 5.07 0.03 -7.95
N LEU A 73 4.47 -1.07 -7.49
CA LEU A 73 3.53 -1.08 -6.37
C LEU A 73 4.15 -0.47 -5.11
N ALA A 74 5.36 -0.86 -4.75
CA ALA A 74 6.02 -0.36 -3.56
C ALA A 74 6.26 1.15 -3.59
N LEU A 75 6.69 1.69 -4.75
CA LEU A 75 6.88 3.13 -4.93
C LEU A 75 5.56 3.90 -4.90
N LEU A 76 4.49 3.37 -5.50
CA LEU A 76 3.16 3.97 -5.44
C LEU A 76 2.64 4.04 -3.99
N LEU A 77 2.75 2.94 -3.24
CA LEU A 77 2.38 2.90 -1.82
C LEU A 77 3.19 3.91 -1.00
N LYS A 78 4.51 4.00 -1.24
CA LYS A 78 5.40 4.96 -0.58
C LYS A 78 4.93 6.40 -0.78
N GLU A 79 4.46 6.71 -1.98
CA GLU A 79 3.99 8.04 -2.35
C GLU A 79 2.57 8.34 -1.87
N GLY A 80 1.89 7.38 -1.22
CA GLY A 80 0.56 7.56 -0.63
C GLY A 80 -0.60 7.15 -1.54
N VAL A 81 -0.33 6.47 -2.66
CA VAL A 81 -1.36 5.84 -3.49
C VAL A 81 -1.93 4.63 -2.75
N ILE A 82 -3.25 4.49 -2.77
CA ILE A 82 -3.95 3.34 -2.19
C ILE A 82 -3.95 2.20 -3.21
N ALA A 83 -3.63 0.99 -2.76
CA ALA A 83 -3.64 -0.21 -3.58
C ALA A 83 -4.56 -1.28 -2.97
N VAL A 84 -5.36 -1.95 -3.78
CA VAL A 84 -6.01 -3.20 -3.42
C VAL A 84 -5.19 -4.35 -4.00
N MET A 85 -4.78 -5.27 -3.13
CA MET A 85 -3.80 -6.30 -3.46
C MET A 85 -3.98 -7.55 -2.58
N PRO A 86 -3.52 -8.73 -3.04
CA PRO A 86 -3.44 -9.89 -2.18
C PRO A 86 -2.44 -9.62 -1.05
N THR A 87 -2.74 -10.09 0.16
CA THR A 87 -1.78 -10.13 1.27
C THR A 87 -1.43 -11.59 1.61
N ASP A 88 -0.74 -11.81 2.72
CA ASP A 88 -0.42 -13.14 3.26
C ASP A 88 -1.60 -13.82 3.97
N THR A 89 -2.72 -13.13 4.17
CA THR A 89 -3.95 -13.73 4.71
C THR A 89 -5.08 -13.62 3.70
N ILE A 90 -5.59 -12.40 3.53
CA ILE A 90 -6.76 -12.07 2.70
C ILE A 90 -6.43 -10.93 1.75
N TYR A 91 -7.33 -10.64 0.82
CA TYR A 91 -7.21 -9.46 -0.02
C TYR A 91 -7.38 -8.18 0.81
N GLY A 92 -6.51 -7.20 0.61
CA GLY A 92 -6.47 -6.01 1.45
C GLY A 92 -6.48 -4.71 0.64
N ILE A 93 -7.11 -3.68 1.19
CA ILE A 93 -6.95 -2.30 0.74
C ILE A 93 -5.84 -1.66 1.57
N CYS A 94 -4.76 -1.29 0.89
CA CYS A 94 -3.47 -1.01 1.45
C CYS A 94 -3.04 0.43 1.14
N GLY A 95 -2.33 1.04 2.07
CA GLY A 95 -1.72 2.35 1.87
C GLY A 95 -0.68 2.65 2.95
N SER A 96 0.20 3.62 2.71
CA SER A 96 1.24 3.98 3.67
C SER A 96 0.66 4.28 5.05
N ALA A 97 1.13 3.56 6.07
CA ALA A 97 0.75 3.82 7.46
C ALA A 97 1.34 5.14 7.98
N LEU A 98 2.37 5.65 7.32
CA LEU A 98 3.06 6.89 7.70
C LEU A 98 2.45 8.14 7.05
N ASN A 99 1.43 7.97 6.21
CA ASN A 99 0.73 9.07 5.55
C ASN A 99 -0.69 9.18 6.10
N LYS A 100 -0.93 10.16 6.98
CA LYS A 100 -2.24 10.44 7.59
C LYS A 100 -3.34 10.59 6.54
N LEU A 101 -3.10 11.33 5.46
CA LEU A 101 -4.09 11.54 4.40
C LEU A 101 -4.46 10.22 3.69
N THR A 102 -3.49 9.33 3.48
CA THR A 102 -3.75 8.00 2.91
C THR A 102 -4.59 7.16 3.87
N VAL A 103 -4.28 7.16 5.17
CA VAL A 103 -5.04 6.41 6.18
C VAL A 103 -6.50 6.91 6.25
N GLU A 104 -6.71 8.23 6.36
CA GLU A 104 -8.07 8.80 6.42
C GLU A 104 -8.86 8.53 5.14
N LYS A 105 -8.21 8.55 3.95
CA LYS A 105 -8.85 8.13 2.70
C LYS A 105 -9.30 6.67 2.75
N ILE A 106 -8.50 5.75 3.32
CA ILE A 106 -8.91 4.34 3.46
C ILE A 106 -10.11 4.22 4.41
N TYR A 107 -10.15 4.96 5.52
CA TYR A 107 -11.34 5.01 6.38
C TYR A 107 -12.60 5.42 5.60
N LYS A 108 -12.50 6.52 4.84
CA LYS A 108 -13.61 7.05 4.03
C LYS A 108 -14.08 6.05 2.97
N ILE A 109 -13.15 5.47 2.19
CA ILE A 109 -13.46 4.53 1.10
C ILE A 109 -14.11 3.26 1.64
N ARG A 110 -13.64 2.76 2.78
CA ARG A 110 -14.19 1.55 3.40
C ARG A 110 -15.47 1.79 4.19
N LYS A 111 -15.84 3.06 4.44
CA LYS A 111 -16.87 3.42 5.44
C LYS A 111 -16.57 2.78 6.80
N ARG A 112 -15.29 2.76 7.19
CA ARG A 112 -14.84 2.11 8.43
C ARG A 112 -15.19 2.96 9.64
N SER A 113 -15.65 2.31 10.71
CA SER A 113 -15.89 2.97 12.00
C SER A 113 -14.64 3.72 12.48
N PRO A 114 -14.76 5.02 12.86
CA PRO A 114 -13.63 5.85 13.20
C PRO A 114 -12.85 5.33 14.41
N ASN A 115 -13.45 4.55 15.31
CA ASN A 115 -12.76 4.10 16.53
C ASN A 115 -12.02 2.77 16.37
N LYS A 116 -12.03 2.18 15.17
CA LYS A 116 -11.48 0.83 14.92
C LYS A 116 -10.12 0.92 14.23
N PRO A 117 -8.97 0.68 14.91
CA PRO A 117 -7.65 0.72 14.29
C PRO A 117 -7.49 -0.29 13.15
N MET A 118 -6.51 -0.08 12.27
CA MET A 118 -6.15 -1.02 11.20
C MET A 118 -4.85 -1.74 11.55
N ILE A 119 -4.69 -2.97 11.03
CA ILE A 119 -3.43 -3.72 11.13
C ILE A 119 -2.39 -3.05 10.22
N ILE A 120 -1.17 -2.93 10.74
CA ILE A 120 0.00 -2.41 10.03
C ILE A 120 0.92 -3.57 9.63
N LEU A 121 1.19 -3.73 8.34
CA LEU A 121 2.17 -4.67 7.84
C LEU A 121 3.56 -4.04 7.86
N ILE A 122 4.54 -4.79 8.38
CA ILE A 122 5.95 -4.37 8.48
C ILE A 122 6.87 -5.38 7.79
N SER A 123 8.05 -4.93 7.34
CA SER A 123 9.01 -5.79 6.64
C SER A 123 9.96 -6.54 7.57
N ARG A 124 10.19 -5.99 8.77
CA ARG A 124 11.15 -6.47 9.79
C ARG A 124 10.85 -5.82 11.14
N LEU A 125 11.24 -6.47 12.23
CA LEU A 125 10.98 -6.00 13.60
C LEU A 125 11.42 -4.57 13.87
N LYS A 126 12.55 -4.13 13.28
CA LYS A 126 13.04 -2.77 13.48
C LYS A 126 12.11 -1.67 12.98
N ASP A 127 11.17 -1.99 12.09
CA ASP A 127 10.17 -1.04 11.61
C ASP A 127 9.22 -0.61 12.75
N LEU A 128 9.11 -1.38 13.84
CA LEU A 128 8.34 -1.00 15.05
C LEU A 128 8.85 0.28 15.70
N LYS A 129 10.17 0.54 15.63
CA LYS A 129 10.78 1.74 16.21
C LYS A 129 10.22 3.03 15.60
N VAL A 130 9.77 2.99 14.35
CA VAL A 130 9.11 4.13 13.67
C VAL A 130 7.88 4.61 14.44
N PHE A 131 7.19 3.69 15.11
CA PHE A 131 5.97 3.95 15.88
C PHE A 131 6.25 4.20 17.38
N GLY A 132 7.52 4.35 17.77
CA GLY A 132 7.92 4.50 19.17
C GLY A 132 7.75 3.23 20.00
N ILE A 133 7.73 2.06 19.34
CA ILE A 133 7.55 0.76 19.99
C ILE A 133 8.92 0.08 20.14
N ASN A 134 9.31 -0.10 21.39
CA ASN A 134 10.51 -0.83 21.80
C ASN A 134 10.07 -2.03 22.63
N PRO A 135 9.88 -3.22 22.00
CA PRO A 135 9.50 -4.42 22.71
C PRO A 135 10.62 -4.88 23.64
N THR A 136 10.25 -5.38 24.81
CA THR A 136 11.12 -6.05 25.78
C THR A 136 11.73 -7.32 25.18
N ARG A 137 12.77 -7.88 25.83
CA ARG A 137 13.39 -9.15 25.41
C ARG A 137 12.37 -10.30 25.32
N ARG A 138 11.44 -10.37 26.27
CA ARG A 138 10.34 -11.37 26.28
C ARG A 138 9.41 -11.19 25.09
N GLU A 139 8.96 -9.96 24.82
CA GLU A 139 8.14 -9.65 23.64
C GLU A 139 8.89 -9.98 22.34
N ILE A 140 10.18 -9.62 22.21
CA ILE A 140 11.01 -9.96 21.04
C ILE A 140 11.07 -11.48 20.84
N ASN A 141 11.30 -12.26 21.91
CA ASN A 141 11.35 -13.71 21.84
C ASN A 141 10.02 -14.30 21.36
N PHE A 142 8.90 -13.80 21.85
CA PHE A 142 7.57 -14.19 21.37
C PHE A 142 7.36 -13.81 19.89
N LEU A 143 7.65 -12.56 19.53
CA LEU A 143 7.50 -12.07 18.16
C LEU A 143 8.31 -12.92 17.17
N LYS A 144 9.54 -13.32 17.51
CA LYS A 144 10.36 -14.21 16.68
C LYS A 144 9.77 -15.61 16.47
N LYS A 145 8.93 -16.09 17.38
CA LYS A 145 8.24 -17.39 17.24
C LYS A 145 7.04 -17.30 16.28
N VAL A 146 6.32 -16.17 16.30
CA VAL A 146 5.07 -16.01 15.52
C VAL A 146 5.26 -15.30 14.18
N TRP A 147 6.37 -14.57 14.00
CA TRP A 147 6.70 -13.82 12.79
C TRP A 147 7.97 -14.34 12.13
N PRO A 148 8.02 -14.43 10.77
CA PRO A 148 6.97 -14.12 9.81
C PRO A 148 5.77 -15.07 9.84
N GLY A 149 4.55 -14.55 9.82
CA GLY A 149 3.37 -15.41 9.92
C GLY A 149 2.03 -14.69 9.85
N LYS A 150 0.95 -15.48 10.03
CA LYS A 150 -0.44 -15.01 9.98
C LYS A 150 -0.96 -14.51 11.34
N ILE A 151 -0.08 -14.22 12.29
CA ILE A 151 -0.44 -13.68 13.61
C ILE A 151 -0.19 -12.18 13.59
N SER A 152 -1.19 -11.39 13.99
CA SER A 152 -1.07 -9.96 14.24
C SER A 152 -0.94 -9.73 15.75
N VAL A 153 -0.02 -8.87 16.17
CA VAL A 153 0.26 -8.61 17.59
C VAL A 153 -0.03 -7.15 17.91
N ILE A 154 -0.85 -6.91 18.93
CA ILE A 154 -1.14 -5.58 19.46
C ILE A 154 -0.03 -5.20 20.45
N LEU A 155 0.61 -4.07 20.18
CA LEU A 155 1.71 -3.52 20.98
C LEU A 155 1.35 -2.10 21.45
N ASN A 156 1.63 -1.81 22.72
CA ASN A 156 1.34 -0.51 23.32
C ASN A 156 2.39 0.53 22.92
N ILE A 157 1.93 1.74 22.63
CA ILE A 157 2.78 2.92 22.47
C ILE A 157 2.98 3.51 23.86
N LYS A 158 4.24 3.59 24.33
CA LYS A 158 4.54 4.03 25.71
C LYS A 158 4.81 5.53 25.84
N ASN A 159 5.38 6.15 24.81
CA ASN A 159 5.80 7.54 24.88
C ASN A 159 4.73 8.50 24.32
N LYS A 160 4.49 9.61 25.03
CA LYS A 160 3.46 10.61 24.73
C LYS A 160 3.60 11.21 23.33
N ASN A 161 4.84 11.45 22.89
CA ASN A 161 5.12 11.99 21.55
C ASN A 161 4.61 11.07 20.43
N SER A 162 4.85 9.76 20.54
CA SER A 162 4.38 8.78 19.56
C SER A 162 2.88 8.56 19.64
N ILE A 163 2.28 8.61 20.84
CA ILE A 163 0.81 8.57 21.02
C ILE A 163 0.18 9.73 20.23
N ASN A 164 0.61 10.97 20.50
CA ASN A 164 0.08 12.15 19.80
C ASN A 164 0.31 12.08 18.29
N LYS A 165 1.53 11.73 17.87
CA LYS A 165 1.92 11.64 16.46
C LYS A 165 1.09 10.62 15.68
N PHE A 166 0.77 9.47 16.29
CA PHE A 166 0.10 8.36 15.62
C PHE A 166 -1.38 8.18 16.01
N LYS A 167 -2.02 9.23 16.55
CA LYS A 167 -3.45 9.23 16.91
C LYS A 167 -4.38 8.78 15.77
N TYR A 168 -4.05 9.14 14.53
CA TYR A 168 -4.79 8.74 13.34
C TYR A 168 -4.71 7.23 13.02
N LEU A 169 -3.75 6.51 13.59
CA LEU A 169 -3.62 5.05 13.45
C LEU A 169 -4.26 4.32 14.63
N HIS A 170 -3.91 4.72 15.86
CA HIS A 170 -4.35 3.98 17.06
C HIS A 170 -5.77 4.35 17.51
N ARG A 171 -6.34 5.46 16.99
CA ARG A 171 -7.75 5.87 17.20
C ARG A 171 -8.16 5.85 18.69
N GLY A 172 -7.31 6.41 19.55
CA GLY A 172 -7.55 6.49 21.01
C GLY A 172 -7.11 5.28 21.83
N THR A 173 -6.79 4.14 21.20
CA THR A 173 -6.44 2.90 21.94
C THR A 173 -5.02 2.86 22.52
N ASN A 174 -4.18 3.88 22.27
CA ASN A 174 -2.75 3.95 22.59
C ASN A 174 -1.94 2.69 22.23
N SER A 175 -2.44 1.88 21.29
CA SER A 175 -1.83 0.62 20.87
C SER A 175 -2.05 0.40 19.37
N LEU A 176 -1.16 -0.36 18.75
CA LEU A 176 -1.18 -0.64 17.32
C LEU A 176 -1.00 -2.13 17.07
N ALA A 177 -1.76 -2.66 16.12
CA ALA A 177 -1.64 -4.05 15.68
C ALA A 177 -0.65 -4.14 14.52
N PHE A 178 0.36 -5.00 14.64
CA PHE A 178 1.35 -5.23 13.61
C PHE A 178 1.32 -6.67 13.10
N ARG A 179 1.73 -6.87 11.85
CA ARG A 179 2.01 -8.19 11.29
C ARG A 179 3.26 -8.15 10.42
N LEU A 180 4.14 -9.12 10.59
CA LEU A 180 5.25 -9.35 9.68
C LEU A 180 4.88 -10.53 8.76
N PRO A 181 4.52 -10.28 7.49
CA PRO A 181 3.95 -11.29 6.63
C PRO A 181 5.00 -12.30 6.14
N LYS A 182 4.62 -13.57 6.00
CA LYS A 182 5.52 -14.66 5.54
C LYS A 182 6.04 -14.49 4.09
N PRO A 183 5.20 -14.17 3.09
CA PRO A 183 5.61 -14.10 1.69
C PRO A 183 6.74 -13.09 1.45
N LYS A 184 7.85 -13.58 0.86
CA LYS A 184 9.06 -12.77 0.58
C LYS A 184 8.76 -11.59 -0.33
N TRP A 185 7.90 -11.77 -1.34
CA TRP A 185 7.51 -10.70 -2.26
C TRP A 185 6.84 -9.53 -1.51
N LEU A 186 5.96 -9.82 -0.55
CA LEU A 186 5.26 -8.78 0.22
C LEU A 186 6.23 -8.06 1.16
N ARG A 187 7.14 -8.80 1.81
CA ARG A 187 8.21 -8.18 2.60
C ARG A 187 9.14 -7.31 1.74
N ASN A 188 9.42 -7.68 0.50
CA ASN A 188 10.22 -6.87 -0.42
C ASN A 188 9.50 -5.59 -0.85
N VAL A 189 8.17 -5.63 -1.04
CA VAL A 189 7.34 -4.43 -1.22
C VAL A 189 7.47 -3.53 0.01
N LEU A 190 7.26 -4.07 1.21
CA LEU A 190 7.31 -3.34 2.48
C LEU A 190 8.68 -2.71 2.78
N LYS A 191 9.78 -3.35 2.36
CA LYS A 191 11.14 -2.77 2.49
C LYS A 191 11.28 -1.45 1.73
N ILE A 192 10.58 -1.29 0.61
CA ILE A 192 10.64 -0.10 -0.23
C ILE A 192 9.53 0.89 0.14
N SER A 193 8.30 0.41 0.33
CA SER A 193 7.14 1.26 0.66
C SER A 193 7.19 1.82 2.07
N GLY A 194 7.88 1.13 2.98
CA GLY A 194 7.69 1.28 4.40
C GLY A 194 6.42 0.57 4.89
N PRO A 195 6.08 0.72 6.19
CA PRO A 195 4.89 0.12 6.77
C PRO A 195 3.60 0.58 6.09
N ILE A 196 2.66 -0.34 5.90
CA ILE A 196 1.36 -0.05 5.28
C ILE A 196 0.23 -0.49 6.21
N VAL A 197 -0.86 0.25 6.26
CA VAL A 197 -2.13 -0.30 6.77
C VAL A 197 -2.69 -1.28 5.74
N ALA A 198 -3.30 -2.37 6.19
CA ALA A 198 -3.86 -3.38 5.29
C ALA A 198 -5.12 -4.07 5.87
N PRO A 199 -6.23 -3.34 6.11
CA PRO A 199 -7.50 -3.98 6.38
C PRO A 199 -8.02 -4.78 5.17
N SER A 200 -9.00 -5.65 5.41
CA SER A 200 -9.69 -6.41 4.37
C SER A 200 -10.28 -5.51 3.27
N ALA A 201 -10.24 -6.00 2.02
CA ALA A 201 -10.75 -5.32 0.84
C ALA A 201 -12.28 -5.46 0.72
N ASN A 202 -13.01 -4.76 1.58
CA ASN A 202 -14.47 -4.68 1.64
C ASN A 202 -14.90 -3.33 2.24
N TRP A 203 -16.16 -2.95 2.03
CA TRP A 203 -16.84 -2.03 2.93
C TRP A 203 -17.01 -2.66 4.31
N GLU A 204 -17.05 -1.85 5.37
CA GLU A 204 -17.23 -2.35 6.74
C GLU A 204 -18.47 -3.27 6.82
N SER A 205 -18.33 -4.40 7.52
CA SER A 205 -19.35 -5.45 7.68
C SER A 205 -19.69 -6.30 6.44
N TYR A 206 -19.09 -6.05 5.27
CA TYR A 206 -19.28 -6.90 4.08
C TYR A 206 -18.24 -8.04 4.01
N THR A 207 -18.44 -9.01 3.12
CA THR A 207 -17.44 -10.05 2.87
C THR A 207 -16.19 -9.49 2.17
N PRO A 208 -14.96 -9.89 2.57
CA PRO A 208 -13.74 -9.50 1.86
C PRO A 208 -13.75 -9.96 0.41
N ALA A 209 -13.36 -9.08 -0.51
CA ALA A 209 -13.11 -9.46 -1.90
C ALA A 209 -12.01 -10.53 -1.98
N LYS A 210 -12.11 -11.47 -2.93
CA LYS A 210 -11.13 -12.55 -3.16
C LYS A 210 -10.19 -12.26 -4.34
N ASN A 211 -10.56 -11.28 -5.16
CA ASN A 211 -9.88 -10.95 -6.42
C ASN A 211 -10.18 -9.50 -6.84
N ILE A 212 -9.53 -9.05 -7.93
CA ILE A 212 -9.75 -7.70 -8.49
C ILE A 212 -11.20 -7.47 -8.91
N LYS A 213 -11.87 -8.45 -9.52
CA LYS A 213 -13.23 -8.29 -10.06
C LYS A 213 -14.21 -7.91 -8.94
N GLU A 214 -14.16 -8.63 -7.82
CA GLU A 214 -14.95 -8.32 -6.63
C GLU A 214 -14.54 -6.98 -6.01
N ALA A 215 -13.24 -6.72 -5.85
CA ALA A 215 -12.81 -5.47 -5.24
C ALA A 215 -13.14 -4.21 -6.08
N LYS A 216 -13.27 -4.35 -7.41
CA LYS A 216 -13.77 -3.30 -8.29
C LYS A 216 -15.24 -2.99 -8.07
N LYS A 217 -16.04 -3.94 -7.58
CA LYS A 217 -17.44 -3.69 -7.17
C LYS A 217 -17.50 -2.78 -5.94
N TYR A 218 -16.58 -2.94 -4.98
CA TYR A 218 -16.54 -2.09 -3.78
C TYR A 218 -15.94 -0.70 -4.02
N PHE A 219 -14.81 -0.61 -4.74
CA PHE A 219 -14.01 0.62 -4.74
C PHE A 219 -13.93 1.31 -6.11
N GLY A 220 -14.57 0.74 -7.13
CA GLY A 220 -14.66 1.33 -8.46
C GLY A 220 -13.31 1.52 -9.16
N LYS A 221 -13.27 2.44 -10.13
CA LYS A 221 -12.13 2.62 -11.04
C LYS A 221 -11.21 3.80 -10.71
N LYS A 222 -11.55 4.67 -9.74
CA LYS A 222 -10.90 5.98 -9.59
C LYS A 222 -10.11 6.21 -8.30
N VAL A 223 -10.25 5.35 -7.28
CA VAL A 223 -9.68 5.64 -5.96
C VAL A 223 -8.53 4.71 -5.57
N VAL A 224 -8.41 3.56 -6.24
CA VAL A 224 -7.52 2.48 -5.82
C VAL A 224 -6.81 1.84 -7.01
N TYR A 225 -5.53 1.60 -6.83
CA TYR A 225 -4.70 0.81 -7.74
C TYR A 225 -4.92 -0.69 -7.50
N TYR A 226 -5.08 -1.52 -8.54
CA TYR A 226 -5.35 -2.95 -8.36
C TYR A 226 -4.13 -3.80 -8.73
N ASN A 227 -3.53 -4.49 -7.74
CA ASN A 227 -2.51 -5.50 -8.01
C ASN A 227 -3.18 -6.86 -8.23
N GLY A 228 -2.75 -7.59 -9.27
CA GLY A 228 -3.32 -8.89 -9.66
C GLY A 228 -3.17 -10.00 -8.62
N GLY A 229 -3.81 -11.13 -8.91
CA GLY A 229 -3.76 -12.36 -8.12
C GLY A 229 -5.05 -12.62 -7.37
N ASN A 230 -5.24 -13.90 -7.01
CA ASN A 230 -6.35 -14.35 -6.19
C ASN A 230 -5.85 -14.59 -4.75
N ARG A 231 -6.70 -14.29 -3.77
CA ARG A 231 -6.44 -14.66 -2.38
C ARG A 231 -7.73 -15.12 -1.71
N ILE A 232 -7.75 -16.40 -1.39
CA ILE A 232 -8.76 -17.02 -0.54
C ILE A 232 -8.03 -17.51 0.70
N GLY A 233 -8.56 -17.17 1.88
CA GLY A 233 -7.97 -17.55 3.15
C GLY A 233 -8.65 -16.83 4.30
N GLU A 234 -8.25 -17.16 5.51
CA GLU A 234 -8.79 -16.58 6.73
C GLU A 234 -8.04 -15.31 7.16
N PRO A 235 -8.71 -14.36 7.85
CA PRO A 235 -8.05 -13.27 8.54
C PRO A 235 -6.95 -13.75 9.49
N SER A 236 -5.98 -12.89 9.79
CA SER A 236 -4.96 -13.22 10.81
C SER A 236 -5.59 -13.32 12.19
N ILE A 237 -5.06 -14.21 13.02
CA ILE A 237 -5.30 -14.22 14.47
C ILE A 237 -4.73 -12.92 15.05
N LEU A 238 -5.47 -12.28 15.96
CA LEU A 238 -5.05 -11.06 16.64
C LEU A 238 -4.79 -11.37 18.12
N ILE A 239 -3.56 -11.11 18.58
CA ILE A 239 -3.13 -11.37 19.96
C ILE A 239 -2.70 -10.07 20.61
N ARG A 240 -3.08 -9.88 21.87
CA ARG A 240 -2.52 -8.83 22.74
C ARG A 240 -1.57 -9.49 23.73
N ILE A 241 -0.35 -8.97 23.85
CA ILE A 241 0.56 -9.40 24.90
C ILE A 241 0.14 -8.67 26.17
N LEU A 242 -0.37 -9.41 27.15
CA LEU A 242 -0.62 -8.89 28.50
C LEU A 242 0.72 -8.81 29.24
N ARG A 243 0.94 -7.71 29.95
CA ARG A 243 2.05 -7.63 30.89
C ARG A 243 1.67 -8.46 32.11
N ILE A 244 2.51 -9.45 32.40
CA ILE A 244 2.63 -10.07 33.72
C ILE A 244 3.78 -9.33 34.39
#